data_AF-A0A4Q3VHF4-F1
#
_entry.id   AF-A0A4Q3VHF4-F1
#
_cell.length_a   1.000
_cell.length_b   1.000
_cell.length_c   1.000
_cell.angle_alpha   90.00
_cell.angle_beta   90.00
_cell.angle_gamma   90.00
#
_symmetry.space_group_name_H-M   'P 1'
#
loop_
_entity.id
_entity.type
_entity.pdbx_description
1 polymer ?
#
loop_
_entity_poly.entity_id
_entity_poly.type
_entity_poly.pdbx_seq_one_letter_code
_entity_poly.pdbx_strand_id
1 'polypeptide(L)'
;MQSDWYFDESGNTGARLLDSDQPVFALAAVRCDAAVASELLAPIKGAAQEVKYSKVRSRPRGQKAILEALSSPLLDQVSVLLYPVDKRYYLASQLVDKIIEPAWYDRGHDLYARDGAINLARVWHYVGPHIFPGWRWDHVLSTFQDALRTRDATAFRAFEACLELCARDSPPRYAELLADLQACDGQLDQLLGIFPSSVSFDPAVDAFIALVTEAVSLQGYPIEVIHDESKPLRAQERLLRALTDQDQPVREVGYGARRMNLPLRVEHLSFADSTALPQLQLADLFAGVTVDCLLAWSGQRECTPFHDALKESRLGQMPMNGILPSPNIEASAPPALGDINPVDGAAAFLLDAGWRPLAR
;
A
#
# COMPACT_ATOMS: atom_id res chain seq x y z
N MET A 1 -8.90 27.34 8.47
CA MET A 1 -8.62 26.58 7.24
C MET A 1 -9.09 25.16 7.51
N GLN A 2 -9.67 24.47 6.54
CA GLN A 2 -10.14 23.10 6.72
C GLN A 2 -8.93 22.15 6.74
N SER A 3 -8.68 21.56 7.91
CA SER A 3 -7.57 20.64 8.22
C SER A 3 -7.91 19.18 7.93
N ASP A 4 -9.19 18.87 7.77
CA ASP A 4 -9.70 17.51 7.82
C ASP A 4 -9.50 16.78 6.49
N TRP A 5 -8.81 15.66 6.55
CA TRP A 5 -8.69 14.71 5.46
C TRP A 5 -9.52 13.46 5.75
N TYR A 6 -10.29 13.05 4.76
CA TYR A 6 -11.23 11.95 4.83
C TYR A 6 -10.70 10.77 4.01
N PHE A 7 -10.54 9.62 4.65
CA PHE A 7 -9.90 8.45 4.06
C PHE A 7 -10.87 7.29 3.94
N ASP A 8 -10.81 6.59 2.82
CA ASP A 8 -11.50 5.32 2.65
C ASP A 8 -10.73 4.41 1.69
N GLU A 9 -10.95 3.10 1.82
CA GLU A 9 -10.22 2.04 1.15
C GLU A 9 -11.15 1.14 0.33
N SER A 10 -10.62 0.61 -0.78
CA SER A 10 -11.30 -0.37 -1.61
C SER A 10 -10.41 -1.55 -1.91
N GLY A 11 -11.02 -2.73 -2.00
CA GLY A 11 -10.33 -3.97 -2.35
C GLY A 11 -9.44 -4.50 -1.23
N ASN A 12 -9.77 -4.32 0.05
CA ASN A 12 -8.98 -4.92 1.13
C ASN A 12 -9.34 -6.41 1.35
N THR A 13 -8.33 -7.28 1.38
CA THR A 13 -8.46 -8.72 1.68
C THR A 13 -7.54 -9.18 2.82
N GLY A 14 -7.03 -8.24 3.60
CA GLY A 14 -5.98 -8.47 4.59
C GLY A 14 -4.70 -9.01 3.96
N ALA A 15 -4.00 -9.85 4.73
CA ALA A 15 -2.82 -10.58 4.25
C ALA A 15 -3.12 -11.69 3.21
N ARG A 16 -4.32 -11.74 2.61
CA ARG A 16 -4.61 -12.61 1.45
C ARG A 16 -4.35 -11.81 0.18
N LEU A 17 -3.08 -11.66 -0.14
CA LEU A 17 -2.54 -10.81 -1.21
C LEU A 17 -2.62 -11.44 -2.61
N LEU A 18 -2.85 -12.75 -2.71
CA LEU A 18 -3.04 -13.48 -3.96
C LEU A 18 -4.51 -13.77 -4.30
N ASP A 19 -5.45 -12.97 -3.76
CA ASP A 19 -6.88 -13.08 -4.10
C ASP A 19 -7.10 -12.66 -5.56
N SER A 20 -7.50 -13.61 -6.41
CA SER A 20 -7.73 -13.38 -7.84
C SER A 20 -8.92 -12.48 -8.13
N ASP A 21 -9.90 -12.40 -7.23
CA ASP A 21 -11.09 -11.56 -7.41
C ASP A 21 -10.81 -10.10 -7.00
N GLN A 22 -9.81 -9.89 -6.14
CA GLN A 22 -9.40 -8.58 -5.63
C GLN A 22 -7.88 -8.43 -5.63
N PRO A 23 -7.21 -8.38 -6.80
CA PRO A 23 -5.75 -8.34 -6.87
C PRO A 23 -5.18 -6.92 -6.63
N VAL A 24 -6.03 -5.90 -6.57
CA VAL A 24 -5.66 -4.50 -6.32
C VAL A 24 -6.36 -3.99 -5.06
N PHE A 25 -5.63 -3.26 -4.24
CA PHE A 25 -6.13 -2.43 -3.14
C PHE A 25 -5.94 -0.95 -3.53
N ALA A 26 -6.78 -0.05 -3.04
CA ALA A 26 -6.50 1.38 -3.11
C ALA A 26 -7.01 2.08 -1.86
N LEU A 27 -6.20 3.00 -1.35
CA LEU A 27 -6.61 3.98 -0.35
C LEU A 27 -6.77 5.33 -1.05
N ALA A 28 -7.84 6.05 -0.74
CA ALA A 28 -8.06 7.42 -1.18
C ALA A 28 -8.13 8.35 0.02
N ALA A 29 -7.57 9.54 -0.11
CA ALA A 29 -7.73 10.63 0.84
C ALA A 29 -8.30 11.85 0.13
N VAL A 30 -9.37 12.43 0.67
CA VAL A 30 -10.00 13.63 0.12
C VAL A 30 -10.07 14.73 1.15
N ARG A 31 -9.94 15.98 0.69
CA ARG A 31 -10.17 17.17 1.51
C ARG A 31 -11.00 18.16 0.73
N CYS A 32 -12.19 18.44 1.25
CA CYS A 32 -13.12 19.45 0.75
C CYS A 32 -14.25 19.70 1.76
N ASP A 33 -15.02 20.75 1.51
CA ASP A 33 -16.23 21.05 2.24
C ASP A 33 -17.31 19.98 2.01
N ALA A 34 -18.07 19.66 3.06
CA ALA A 34 -19.17 18.70 3.01
C ALA A 34 -20.23 19.07 1.94
N ALA A 35 -20.44 20.37 1.70
CA ALA A 35 -21.34 20.87 0.66
C ALA A 35 -20.84 20.50 -0.74
N VAL A 36 -19.53 20.69 -1.01
CA VAL A 36 -18.90 20.34 -2.29
C VAL A 36 -18.96 18.83 -2.52
N ALA A 37 -18.64 18.03 -1.50
CA ALA A 37 -18.75 16.57 -1.58
C ALA A 37 -20.19 16.12 -1.84
N SER A 38 -21.17 16.74 -1.16
CA SER A 38 -22.59 16.42 -1.36
C SER A 38 -23.07 16.76 -2.77
N GLU A 39 -22.65 17.90 -3.32
CA GLU A 39 -23.01 18.31 -4.68
C GLU A 39 -22.41 17.37 -5.73
N LEU A 40 -21.14 16.97 -5.57
CA LEU A 40 -20.49 15.97 -6.43
C LEU A 40 -21.17 14.60 -6.36
N LEU A 41 -21.66 14.19 -5.19
CA LEU A 41 -22.33 12.90 -5.00
C LEU A 41 -23.82 12.91 -5.37
N ALA A 42 -24.44 14.08 -5.50
CA ALA A 42 -25.88 14.19 -5.78
C ALA A 42 -26.34 13.44 -7.05
N PRO A 43 -25.62 13.51 -8.19
CA PRO A 43 -25.96 12.73 -9.39
C PRO A 43 -25.89 11.21 -9.17
N ILE A 44 -25.05 10.78 -8.23
CA ILE A 44 -24.74 9.37 -7.98
C ILE A 44 -25.72 8.74 -6.97
N LYS A 45 -26.07 9.46 -5.90
CA LYS A 45 -26.88 8.95 -4.78
C LYS A 45 -28.29 8.53 -5.19
N GLY A 46 -28.93 9.25 -6.11
CA GLY A 46 -30.37 9.07 -6.33
C GLY A 46 -31.14 9.16 -5.00
N ALA A 47 -31.86 8.09 -4.62
CA ALA A 47 -32.61 8.01 -3.36
C ALA A 47 -31.90 7.21 -2.24
N ALA A 48 -30.66 6.75 -2.45
CA ALA A 48 -29.94 5.94 -1.47
C ALA A 48 -29.21 6.83 -0.44
N GLN A 49 -29.12 6.35 0.82
CA GLN A 49 -28.35 7.03 1.88
C GLN A 49 -26.82 6.85 1.73
N GLU A 50 -26.39 5.71 1.17
CA GLU A 50 -24.97 5.36 1.00
C GLU A 50 -24.68 5.03 -0.49
N VAL A 51 -23.65 5.67 -1.03
CA VAL A 51 -23.09 5.34 -2.35
C VAL A 51 -22.04 4.25 -2.15
N LYS A 52 -22.24 3.09 -2.77
CA LYS A 52 -21.14 2.12 -2.97
C LYS A 52 -20.77 2.09 -4.43
N TYR A 53 -19.51 2.39 -4.74
CA TYR A 53 -19.02 2.44 -6.11
C TYR A 53 -19.42 1.19 -6.93
N SER A 54 -19.20 -0.01 -6.37
CA SER A 54 -19.47 -1.30 -7.03
C SER A 54 -20.92 -1.47 -7.48
N LYS A 55 -21.89 -0.95 -6.72
CA LYS A 55 -23.32 -0.99 -7.06
C LYS A 55 -23.64 0.03 -8.15
N VAL A 56 -23.09 1.24 -8.05
CA VAL A 56 -23.37 2.34 -8.98
C VAL A 56 -22.82 2.02 -10.36
N ARG A 57 -21.56 1.58 -10.47
CA ARG A 57 -20.90 1.30 -11.75
C ARG A 57 -21.59 0.21 -12.59
N SER A 58 -22.38 -0.65 -11.95
CA SER A 58 -23.07 -1.76 -12.62
C SER A 58 -24.20 -1.31 -13.55
N ARG A 59 -24.61 -0.03 -13.46
CA ARG A 59 -25.74 0.53 -14.21
C ARG A 59 -25.27 1.62 -15.16
N PRO A 60 -25.75 1.68 -16.42
CA PRO A 60 -25.37 2.74 -17.37
C PRO A 60 -25.63 4.16 -16.85
N ARG A 61 -26.75 4.35 -16.13
CA ARG A 61 -27.04 5.64 -15.47
C ARG A 61 -26.03 5.98 -14.39
N GLY A 62 -25.57 4.99 -13.62
CA GLY A 62 -24.58 5.18 -12.57
C GLY A 62 -23.20 5.49 -13.15
N GLN A 63 -22.79 4.79 -14.22
CA GLN A 63 -21.56 5.11 -14.97
C GLN A 63 -21.57 6.56 -15.48
N LYS A 64 -22.69 7.01 -16.06
CA LYS A 64 -22.84 8.40 -16.51
C LYS A 64 -22.70 9.39 -15.34
N ALA A 65 -23.35 9.12 -14.21
CA ALA A 65 -23.27 9.98 -13.02
C ALA A 65 -21.85 10.05 -12.44
N ILE A 66 -21.12 8.92 -12.43
CA ILE A 66 -19.71 8.89 -12.01
C ILE A 66 -18.86 9.74 -12.95
N LEU A 67 -19.04 9.62 -14.26
CA LEU A 67 -18.31 10.43 -15.25
C LEU A 67 -18.61 11.93 -15.10
N GLU A 68 -19.87 12.30 -14.86
CA GLU A 68 -20.28 13.67 -14.61
C GLU A 68 -19.60 14.24 -13.36
N ALA A 69 -19.58 13.49 -12.26
CA ALA A 69 -18.90 13.88 -11.03
C ALA A 69 -17.38 14.03 -11.23
N LEU A 70 -16.75 13.05 -11.90
CA LEU A 70 -15.29 13.04 -12.16
C LEU A 70 -14.84 13.99 -13.27
N SER A 71 -15.78 14.64 -13.96
CA SER A 71 -15.52 15.70 -14.93
C SER A 71 -16.01 17.07 -14.45
N SER A 72 -16.52 17.14 -13.22
CA SER A 72 -17.09 18.37 -12.66
C SER A 72 -15.98 19.39 -12.35
N PRO A 73 -16.16 20.68 -12.69
CA PRO A 73 -15.28 21.75 -12.25
C PRO A 73 -15.19 21.89 -10.72
N LEU A 74 -16.16 21.37 -9.97
CA LEU A 74 -16.13 21.38 -8.50
C LEU A 74 -14.94 20.58 -7.94
N LEU A 75 -14.37 19.64 -8.70
CA LEU A 75 -13.15 18.94 -8.29
C LEU A 75 -11.94 19.86 -8.13
N ASP A 76 -11.95 21.06 -8.74
CA ASP A 76 -10.90 22.06 -8.51
C ASP A 76 -10.90 22.57 -7.04
N GLN A 77 -11.99 22.31 -6.28
CA GLN A 77 -12.12 22.60 -4.86
C GLN A 77 -11.84 21.37 -3.97
N VAL A 78 -11.44 20.23 -4.56
CA VAL A 78 -11.20 18.99 -3.83
C VAL A 78 -9.73 18.61 -3.98
N SER A 79 -9.02 18.48 -2.86
CA SER A 79 -7.73 17.81 -2.87
C SER A 79 -7.97 16.30 -2.79
N VAL A 80 -7.38 15.54 -3.71
CA VAL A 80 -7.52 14.08 -3.77
C VAL A 80 -6.13 13.46 -3.86
N LEU A 81 -5.87 12.47 -3.01
CA LEU A 81 -4.68 11.63 -3.07
C LEU A 81 -5.10 10.17 -3.21
N LEU A 82 -4.37 9.44 -4.04
CA LEU A 82 -4.66 8.05 -4.38
C LEU A 82 -3.41 7.20 -4.19
N TYR A 83 -3.56 6.12 -3.42
CA TYR A 83 -2.49 5.17 -3.17
C TYR A 83 -2.94 3.75 -3.53
N PRO A 84 -2.83 3.38 -4.81
CA PRO A 84 -3.12 2.02 -5.24
C PRO A 84 -1.98 1.06 -4.90
N VAL A 85 -2.31 -0.21 -4.70
CA VAL A 85 -1.38 -1.29 -4.40
C VAL A 85 -1.76 -2.51 -5.24
N ASP A 86 -0.86 -2.94 -6.13
CA ASP A 86 -0.93 -4.27 -6.73
C ASP A 86 -0.48 -5.28 -5.68
N LYS A 87 -1.40 -6.14 -5.24
CA LYS A 87 -1.14 -6.99 -4.07
C LYS A 87 -0.14 -8.09 -4.35
N ARG A 88 -0.05 -8.58 -5.59
CA ARG A 88 0.95 -9.58 -5.98
C ARG A 88 2.34 -8.95 -5.98
N TYR A 89 2.48 -7.73 -6.50
CA TYR A 89 3.71 -6.96 -6.42
C TYR A 89 4.06 -6.61 -4.97
N TYR A 90 3.08 -6.20 -4.16
CA TYR A 90 3.27 -5.95 -2.73
C TYR A 90 3.77 -7.21 -1.99
N LEU A 91 3.25 -8.39 -2.31
CA LEU A 91 3.79 -9.64 -1.75
C LEU A 91 5.25 -9.88 -2.18
N ALA A 92 5.60 -9.60 -3.45
CA ALA A 92 6.98 -9.68 -3.91
C ALA A 92 7.89 -8.63 -3.25
N SER A 93 7.37 -7.43 -2.93
CA SER A 93 8.13 -6.44 -2.17
C SER A 93 8.32 -6.87 -0.71
N GLN A 94 7.34 -7.52 -0.09
CA GLN A 94 7.50 -8.12 1.25
C GLN A 94 8.56 -9.24 1.25
N LEU A 95 8.69 -10.01 0.15
CA LEU A 95 9.75 -11.00 0.01
C LEU A 95 11.13 -10.33 0.07
N VAL A 96 11.29 -9.22 -0.64
CA VAL A 96 12.55 -8.46 -0.58
C VAL A 96 12.74 -7.83 0.80
N ASP A 97 11.74 -7.08 1.26
CA ASP A 97 11.82 -6.25 2.47
C ASP A 97 11.98 -7.05 3.76
N LYS A 98 11.37 -8.24 3.85
CA LYS A 98 11.37 -9.04 5.09
C LYS A 98 12.36 -10.18 5.08
N ILE A 99 12.81 -10.62 3.90
CA ILE A 99 13.71 -11.77 3.77
C ILE A 99 15.08 -11.33 3.24
N ILE A 100 15.11 -10.76 2.04
CA ILE A 100 16.38 -10.50 1.34
C ILE A 100 17.11 -9.29 1.95
N GLU A 101 16.42 -8.18 2.19
CA GLU A 101 17.02 -6.95 2.70
C GLU A 101 17.72 -7.15 4.05
N PRO A 102 17.09 -7.78 5.07
CA PRO A 102 17.76 -7.96 6.35
C PRO A 102 19.05 -8.78 6.23
N ALA A 103 19.04 -9.80 5.37
CA ALA A 103 20.23 -10.63 5.14
C ALA A 103 21.36 -9.85 4.45
N TRP A 104 21.03 -8.90 3.56
CA TRP A 104 22.01 -8.01 2.95
C TRP A 104 22.51 -6.94 3.93
N TYR A 105 21.61 -6.40 4.74
CA TYR A 105 21.92 -5.42 5.78
C TYR A 105 22.91 -5.96 6.81
N ASP A 106 22.70 -7.20 7.28
CA ASP A 106 23.62 -7.90 8.19
C ASP A 106 25.03 -8.09 7.60
N ARG A 107 25.16 -8.04 6.26
CA ARG A 107 26.44 -8.09 5.53
C ARG A 107 27.01 -6.71 5.21
N GLY A 108 26.39 -5.64 5.72
CA GLY A 108 26.82 -4.25 5.52
C GLY A 108 26.29 -3.60 4.25
N HIS A 109 25.21 -4.14 3.66
CA HIS A 109 24.60 -3.62 2.45
C HIS A 109 23.15 -3.15 2.69
N ASP A 110 22.94 -1.84 2.68
CA ASP A 110 21.61 -1.23 2.74
C ASP A 110 20.95 -1.27 1.35
N LEU A 111 19.90 -2.09 1.17
CA LEU A 111 19.16 -2.14 -0.10
C LEU A 111 18.16 -1.00 -0.24
N TYR A 112 17.76 -0.30 0.82
CA TYR A 112 16.91 0.89 0.68
C TYR A 112 17.68 2.03 -0.02
N ALA A 113 19.00 2.09 0.15
CA ALA A 113 19.85 3.02 -0.56
C ALA A 113 19.74 2.84 -2.09
N ARG A 114 19.71 3.95 -2.84
CA ARG A 114 19.63 3.96 -4.31
C ARG A 114 18.43 3.20 -4.88
N ASP A 115 17.34 3.07 -4.12
CA ASP A 115 16.13 2.32 -4.48
C ASP A 115 16.38 0.82 -4.74
N GLY A 116 17.43 0.23 -4.17
CA GLY A 116 17.81 -1.17 -4.41
C GLY A 116 16.70 -2.18 -4.11
N ALA A 117 16.03 -2.06 -2.96
CA ALA A 117 14.96 -2.95 -2.53
C ALA A 117 13.75 -2.88 -3.47
N ILE A 118 13.38 -1.66 -3.90
CA ILE A 118 12.27 -1.44 -4.86
C ILE A 118 12.61 -2.06 -6.21
N ASN A 119 13.83 -1.83 -6.70
CA ASN A 119 14.30 -2.37 -7.96
C ASN A 119 14.41 -3.90 -7.92
N LEU A 120 14.86 -4.48 -6.82
CA LEU A 120 14.90 -5.92 -6.64
C LEU A 120 13.49 -6.52 -6.56
N ALA A 121 12.53 -5.83 -5.93
CA ALA A 121 11.13 -6.26 -5.92
C ALA A 121 10.54 -6.27 -7.33
N ARG A 122 10.88 -5.28 -8.18
CA ARG A 122 10.47 -5.26 -9.61
C ARG A 122 11.07 -6.44 -10.37
N VAL A 123 12.35 -6.73 -10.13
CA VAL A 123 13.02 -7.91 -10.71
C VAL A 123 12.28 -9.18 -10.30
N TRP A 124 11.99 -9.39 -9.02
CA TRP A 124 11.23 -10.57 -8.59
C TRP A 124 9.82 -10.64 -9.19
N HIS A 125 9.14 -9.51 -9.35
CA HIS A 125 7.81 -9.48 -9.95
C HIS A 125 7.81 -9.91 -11.43
N TYR A 126 8.69 -9.33 -12.26
CA TYR A 126 8.72 -9.60 -13.71
C TYR A 126 9.56 -10.82 -14.10
N VAL A 127 10.65 -11.07 -13.36
CA VAL A 127 11.62 -12.13 -13.67
C VAL A 127 11.37 -13.38 -12.84
N GLY A 128 10.65 -13.31 -11.71
CA GLY A 128 10.24 -14.47 -10.90
C GLY A 128 9.68 -15.64 -11.70
N PRO A 129 8.73 -15.44 -12.67
CA PRO A 129 8.25 -16.50 -13.55
C PRO A 129 9.32 -17.16 -14.43
N HIS A 130 10.43 -16.47 -14.71
CA HIS A 130 11.56 -16.98 -15.49
C HIS A 130 12.61 -17.68 -14.60
N ILE A 131 12.71 -17.27 -13.33
CA ILE A 131 13.54 -17.93 -12.30
C ILE A 131 12.87 -19.24 -11.88
N PHE A 132 11.56 -19.22 -11.69
CA PHE A 132 10.73 -20.35 -11.23
C PHE A 132 9.66 -20.67 -12.28
N PRO A 133 10.01 -21.40 -13.36
CA PRO A 133 9.12 -21.59 -14.51
C PRO A 133 7.89 -22.44 -14.24
N GLY A 134 6.82 -22.16 -14.98
CA GLY A 134 5.54 -22.83 -14.90
C GLY A 134 4.77 -22.40 -13.65
N TRP A 135 4.25 -23.37 -12.91
CA TRP A 135 3.47 -23.14 -11.68
C TRP A 135 4.33 -22.71 -10.48
N ARG A 136 5.66 -22.80 -10.59
CA ARG A 136 6.60 -22.69 -9.46
C ARG A 136 6.60 -21.30 -8.83
N TRP A 137 6.61 -20.22 -9.62
CA TRP A 137 6.58 -18.87 -9.05
C TRP A 137 5.30 -18.59 -8.25
N ASP A 138 4.15 -19.03 -8.77
CA ASP A 138 2.89 -18.92 -8.04
C ASP A 138 2.91 -19.72 -6.74
N HIS A 139 3.55 -20.90 -6.74
CA HIS A 139 3.69 -21.72 -5.55
C HIS A 139 4.65 -21.11 -4.51
N VAL A 140 5.75 -20.51 -4.97
CA VAL A 140 6.68 -19.75 -4.10
C VAL A 140 5.94 -18.59 -3.44
N LEU A 141 5.20 -17.78 -4.20
CA LEU A 141 4.42 -16.68 -3.62
C LEU A 141 3.31 -17.18 -2.69
N SER A 142 2.61 -18.26 -3.04
CA SER A 142 1.55 -18.82 -2.18
C SER A 142 2.09 -19.32 -0.84
N THR A 143 3.19 -20.08 -0.85
CA THR A 143 3.81 -20.60 0.38
C THR A 143 4.43 -19.48 1.21
N PHE A 144 4.99 -18.45 0.56
CA PHE A 144 5.45 -17.25 1.26
C PHE A 144 4.29 -16.49 1.94
N GLN A 145 3.17 -16.31 1.25
CA GLN A 145 1.97 -15.71 1.84
C GLN A 145 1.50 -16.51 3.06
N ASP A 146 1.50 -17.84 2.98
CA ASP A 146 1.13 -18.70 4.10
C ASP A 146 2.09 -18.57 5.29
N ALA A 147 3.38 -18.42 5.03
CA ALA A 147 4.39 -18.08 6.04
C ALA A 147 4.11 -16.71 6.70
N LEU A 148 3.80 -15.67 5.92
CA LEU A 148 3.43 -14.35 6.45
C LEU A 148 2.13 -14.39 7.28
N ARG A 149 1.17 -15.22 6.89
CA ARG A 149 -0.15 -15.31 7.53
C ARG A 149 -0.14 -16.13 8.80
N THR A 150 0.52 -17.28 8.78
CA THR A 150 0.51 -18.27 9.87
C THR A 150 1.63 -18.01 10.85
N ARG A 151 2.83 -17.68 10.34
CA ARG A 151 4.04 -17.36 11.10
C ARG A 151 4.44 -18.41 12.14
N ASP A 152 4.32 -19.69 11.79
CA ASP A 152 4.77 -20.80 12.60
C ASP A 152 5.84 -21.63 11.89
N ALA A 153 6.52 -22.49 12.65
CA ALA A 153 7.61 -23.32 12.15
C ALA A 153 7.17 -24.28 11.03
N THR A 154 5.89 -24.64 10.94
CA THR A 154 5.38 -25.51 9.87
C THR A 154 5.27 -24.75 8.56
N ALA A 155 4.71 -23.54 8.59
CA ALA A 155 4.60 -22.68 7.43
C ALA A 155 5.99 -22.23 6.92
N PHE A 156 6.92 -21.93 7.83
CA PHE A 156 8.30 -21.58 7.47
C PHE A 156 9.01 -22.73 6.75
N ARG A 157 8.99 -23.95 7.32
CA ARG A 157 9.58 -25.13 6.65
C ARG A 157 8.91 -25.44 5.31
N ALA A 158 7.61 -25.20 5.18
CA ALA A 158 6.91 -25.41 3.92
C ALA A 158 7.39 -24.43 2.84
N PHE A 159 7.63 -23.16 3.21
CA PHE A 159 8.21 -22.18 2.30
C PHE A 159 9.65 -22.52 1.90
N GLU A 160 10.51 -22.88 2.85
CA GLU A 160 11.90 -23.31 2.59
C GLU A 160 11.94 -24.53 1.65
N ALA A 161 11.17 -25.57 1.95
CA ALA A 161 11.07 -26.76 1.09
C ALA A 161 10.54 -26.43 -0.32
N CYS A 162 9.62 -25.47 -0.42
CA CYS A 162 9.14 -24.98 -1.71
C CYS A 162 10.26 -24.28 -2.50
N LEU A 163 11.07 -23.43 -1.86
CA LEU A 163 12.22 -22.78 -2.49
C LEU A 163 13.23 -23.81 -3.00
N GLU A 164 13.60 -24.78 -2.16
CA GLU A 164 14.52 -25.86 -2.54
C GLU A 164 14.01 -26.67 -3.74
N LEU A 165 12.73 -27.04 -3.72
CA LEU A 165 12.10 -27.80 -4.80
C LEU A 165 12.10 -26.99 -6.11
N CYS A 166 11.68 -25.74 -6.04
CA CYS A 166 11.50 -24.90 -7.21
C CYS A 166 12.85 -24.44 -7.82
N ALA A 167 13.89 -24.29 -6.99
CA ALA A 167 15.22 -23.86 -7.43
C ALA A 167 15.92 -24.89 -8.33
N ARG A 168 15.59 -26.19 -8.23
CA ARG A 168 16.23 -27.27 -9.02
C ARG A 168 16.08 -27.10 -10.53
N ASP A 169 14.97 -26.52 -10.96
CA ASP A 169 14.65 -26.30 -12.37
C ASP A 169 14.92 -24.85 -12.80
N SER A 170 15.59 -24.07 -11.95
CA SER A 170 15.90 -22.69 -12.26
C SER A 170 17.05 -22.59 -13.28
N PRO A 171 16.95 -21.74 -14.30
CA PRO A 171 18.04 -21.54 -15.25
C PRO A 171 19.33 -21.02 -14.57
N PRO A 172 20.53 -21.56 -14.89
CA PRO A 172 21.78 -21.18 -14.23
C PRO A 172 22.12 -19.68 -14.26
N ARG A 173 21.61 -18.95 -15.26
CA ARG A 173 21.77 -17.49 -15.37
C ARG A 173 21.14 -16.69 -14.22
N TYR A 174 20.30 -17.32 -13.40
CA TYR A 174 19.65 -16.70 -12.24
C TYR A 174 20.21 -17.18 -10.89
N ALA A 175 21.37 -17.86 -10.89
CA ALA A 175 21.95 -18.44 -9.68
C ALA A 175 22.20 -17.41 -8.57
N GLU A 176 22.58 -16.17 -8.91
CA GLU A 176 22.82 -15.11 -7.92
C GLU A 176 21.53 -14.71 -7.19
N LEU A 177 20.44 -14.47 -7.93
CA LEU A 177 19.13 -14.14 -7.33
C LEU A 177 18.57 -15.27 -6.46
N LEU A 178 18.81 -16.52 -6.86
CA LEU A 178 18.46 -17.68 -6.04
C LEU A 178 19.30 -17.73 -4.77
N ALA A 179 20.61 -17.48 -4.87
CA ALA A 179 21.52 -17.50 -3.73
C ALA A 179 21.12 -16.45 -2.68
N ASP A 180 20.69 -15.26 -3.11
CA ASP A 180 20.20 -14.21 -2.21
C ASP A 180 18.99 -14.68 -1.38
N LEU A 181 18.05 -15.36 -2.04
CA LEU A 181 16.86 -15.89 -1.39
C LEU A 181 17.17 -17.09 -0.47
N GLN A 182 18.10 -17.95 -0.89
CA GLN A 182 18.55 -19.12 -0.11
C GLN A 182 19.46 -18.75 1.06
N ALA A 183 20.10 -17.57 1.03
CA ALA A 183 20.95 -17.10 2.12
C ALA A 183 20.21 -16.86 3.44
N CYS A 184 18.87 -16.93 3.42
CA CYS A 184 17.98 -16.73 4.56
C CYS A 184 17.41 -18.05 5.11
N ASP A 185 17.85 -19.20 4.60
CA ASP A 185 17.39 -20.53 5.02
C ASP A 185 17.61 -20.76 6.53
N GLY A 186 16.59 -21.25 7.22
CA GLY A 186 16.59 -21.43 8.67
C GLY A 186 16.44 -20.14 9.50
N GLN A 187 16.30 -18.98 8.87
CA GLN A 187 16.18 -17.68 9.55
C GLN A 187 14.75 -17.12 9.59
N LEU A 188 13.78 -17.79 8.95
CA LEU A 188 12.41 -17.28 8.82
C LEU A 188 11.72 -17.01 10.16
N ASP A 189 11.98 -17.82 11.19
CA ASP A 189 11.44 -17.56 12.53
C ASP A 189 12.04 -16.28 13.14
N GLN A 190 13.31 -15.96 12.90
CA GLN A 190 13.88 -14.69 13.35
C GLN A 190 13.31 -13.51 12.55
N LEU A 191 13.22 -13.65 11.23
CA LEU A 191 12.84 -12.57 10.32
C LEU A 191 11.34 -12.25 10.38
N LEU A 192 10.49 -13.27 10.38
CA LEU A 192 9.04 -13.15 10.36
C LEU A 192 8.43 -13.35 11.76
N GLY A 193 9.19 -13.92 12.69
CA GLY A 193 8.75 -14.18 14.07
C GLY A 193 8.50 -12.93 14.90
N ILE A 194 9.12 -11.82 14.54
CA ILE A 194 8.97 -10.57 15.29
C ILE A 194 7.60 -9.90 15.08
N PHE A 195 6.89 -10.25 14.00
CA PHE A 195 5.61 -9.64 13.68
C PHE A 195 4.49 -10.29 14.50
N PRO A 196 3.69 -9.51 15.25
CA PRO A 196 2.71 -10.04 16.20
C PRO A 196 1.46 -10.60 15.50
N SER A 197 1.13 -10.13 14.30
CA SER A 197 -0.05 -10.56 13.56
C SER A 197 0.13 -10.42 12.05
N SER A 198 -0.76 -11.06 11.29
CA SER A 198 -0.78 -10.99 9.82
C SER A 198 -1.18 -9.62 9.31
N VAL A 199 -1.82 -8.81 10.14
CA VAL A 199 -2.17 -7.43 9.83
C VAL A 199 -0.93 -6.57 9.61
N SER A 200 0.24 -7.00 10.11
CA SER A 200 1.52 -6.33 9.82
C SER A 200 1.93 -6.40 8.34
N PHE A 201 1.27 -7.26 7.55
CA PHE A 201 1.49 -7.41 6.10
C PHE A 201 0.22 -7.06 5.31
N ASP A 202 -0.71 -6.33 5.93
CA ASP A 202 -1.86 -5.73 5.26
C ASP A 202 -1.42 -4.39 4.65
N PRO A 203 -1.64 -4.15 3.34
CA PRO A 203 -1.21 -2.93 2.69
C PRO A 203 -1.89 -1.66 3.23
N ALA A 204 -3.00 -1.78 3.96
CA ALA A 204 -3.74 -0.62 4.46
C ALA A 204 -2.90 0.29 5.37
N VAL A 205 -2.04 -0.28 6.22
CA VAL A 205 -1.21 0.51 7.15
C VAL A 205 -0.12 1.27 6.41
N ASP A 206 0.56 0.61 5.46
CA ASP A 206 1.61 1.24 4.65
C ASP A 206 1.03 2.34 3.76
N ALA A 207 -0.12 2.08 3.12
CA ALA A 207 -0.83 3.06 2.31
C ALA A 207 -1.30 4.26 3.15
N PHE A 208 -1.77 4.01 4.38
CA PHE A 208 -2.17 5.06 5.31
C PHE A 208 -1.00 5.96 5.67
N ILE A 209 0.14 5.39 6.09
CA ILE A 209 1.35 6.16 6.45
C ILE A 209 1.83 6.98 5.24
N ALA A 210 1.83 6.39 4.04
CA ALA A 210 2.25 7.07 2.82
C ALA A 210 1.33 8.24 2.46
N LEU A 211 0.00 8.04 2.47
CA LEU A 211 -0.94 9.13 2.17
C LEU A 211 -0.96 10.21 3.24
N VAL A 212 -0.82 9.87 4.52
CA VAL A 212 -0.67 10.88 5.58
C VAL A 212 0.58 11.71 5.35
N THR A 213 1.70 11.09 5.01
CA THR A 213 2.96 11.79 4.70
C THR A 213 2.77 12.75 3.52
N GLU A 214 2.11 12.31 2.46
CA GLU A 214 1.82 13.14 1.29
C GLU A 214 0.84 14.29 1.62
N ALA A 215 -0.24 14.00 2.34
CA ALA A 215 -1.22 14.99 2.77
C ALA A 215 -0.60 16.10 3.64
N VAL A 216 0.22 15.72 4.63
CA VAL A 216 0.97 16.65 5.48
C VAL A 216 1.95 17.49 4.65
N SER A 217 2.67 16.86 3.72
CA SER A 217 3.61 17.57 2.83
C SER A 217 2.91 18.62 1.99
N LEU A 218 1.74 18.28 1.43
CA LEU A 218 0.92 19.20 0.65
C LEU A 218 0.31 20.34 1.48
N GLN A 219 -0.03 20.08 2.75
CA GLN A 219 -0.56 21.12 3.64
C GLN A 219 0.52 22.02 4.22
N GLY A 220 1.69 21.47 4.55
CA GLY A 220 2.75 22.17 5.29
C GLY A 220 2.49 22.31 6.80
N TYR A 221 1.30 21.93 7.29
CA TYR A 221 0.91 21.95 8.71
C TYR A 221 0.25 20.62 9.13
N PRO A 222 0.07 20.36 10.44
CA PRO A 222 -0.54 19.13 10.90
C PRO A 222 -1.97 18.97 10.37
N ILE A 223 -2.41 17.72 10.18
CA ILE A 223 -3.73 17.41 9.62
C ILE A 223 -4.61 16.68 10.63
N GLU A 224 -5.92 16.83 10.46
CA GLU A 224 -6.91 15.99 11.12
C GLU A 224 -7.29 14.84 10.18
N VAL A 225 -7.32 13.61 10.71
CA VAL A 225 -7.59 12.41 9.90
C VAL A 225 -8.88 11.76 10.36
N ILE A 226 -9.81 11.62 9.42
CA ILE A 226 -11.08 10.92 9.60
C ILE A 226 -11.09 9.77 8.60
N HIS A 227 -11.01 8.54 9.08
CA HIS A 227 -11.05 7.35 8.24
C HIS A 227 -12.43 6.69 8.33
N ASP A 228 -12.93 6.06 7.26
CA ASP A 228 -14.05 5.11 7.41
C ASP A 228 -13.62 3.91 8.29
N GLU A 229 -14.53 3.10 8.76
CA GLU A 229 -14.19 1.97 9.64
C GLU A 229 -13.22 0.97 8.97
N SER A 230 -11.95 0.97 9.40
CA SER A 230 -10.90 0.08 8.88
C SER A 230 -10.40 -0.88 9.95
N LYS A 231 -10.72 -2.17 9.78
CA LYS A 231 -10.27 -3.26 10.65
C LYS A 231 -8.74 -3.31 10.82
N PRO A 232 -7.91 -3.23 9.75
CA PRO A 232 -6.46 -3.29 9.92
C PRO A 232 -5.90 -2.07 10.66
N LEU A 233 -6.39 -0.86 10.40
CA LEU A 233 -5.94 0.33 11.12
C LEU A 233 -6.33 0.27 12.61
N ARG A 234 -7.56 -0.17 12.92
CA ARG A 234 -8.00 -0.45 14.30
C ARG A 234 -7.09 -1.47 14.99
N ALA A 235 -6.74 -2.55 14.31
CA ALA A 235 -5.86 -3.59 14.86
C ALA A 235 -4.42 -3.08 15.11
N GLN A 236 -4.00 -2.02 14.41
CA GLN A 236 -2.67 -1.41 14.52
C GLN A 236 -2.69 -0.05 15.24
N GLU A 237 -3.76 0.28 15.95
CA GLU A 237 -3.94 1.58 16.60
C GLU A 237 -2.77 1.92 17.55
N ARG A 238 -2.22 0.94 18.27
CA ARG A 238 -1.05 1.14 19.15
C ARG A 238 0.20 1.59 18.37
N LEU A 239 0.42 1.03 17.18
CA LEU A 239 1.53 1.44 16.31
C LEU A 239 1.29 2.85 15.76
N LEU A 240 0.09 3.10 15.24
CA LEU A 240 -0.26 4.40 14.67
C LEU A 240 -0.15 5.52 15.70
N ARG A 241 -0.62 5.30 16.94
CA ARG A 241 -0.48 6.27 18.04
C ARG A 241 0.98 6.59 18.36
N ALA A 242 1.86 5.60 18.33
CA ALA A 242 3.28 5.81 18.54
C ALA A 242 3.90 6.62 17.39
N LEU A 243 3.51 6.33 16.14
CA LEU A 243 3.98 7.06 14.97
C LEU A 243 3.51 8.52 14.94
N THR A 244 2.41 8.86 15.60
CA THR A 244 1.86 10.22 15.68
C THR A 244 2.19 10.94 17.00
N ASP A 245 3.06 10.37 17.85
CA ASP A 245 3.37 10.95 19.17
C ASP A 245 4.16 12.26 19.07
N GLN A 246 3.47 13.39 19.24
CA GLN A 246 4.04 14.73 19.10
C GLN A 246 4.99 15.12 20.25
N ASP A 247 5.07 14.33 21.32
CA ASP A 247 6.04 14.55 22.40
C ASP A 247 7.45 14.08 22.01
N GLN A 248 7.58 13.35 20.91
CA GLN A 248 8.87 12.88 20.38
C GLN A 248 9.57 13.93 19.51
N PRO A 249 10.91 13.99 19.53
CA PRO A 249 11.66 14.89 18.66
C PRO A 249 11.49 14.51 17.18
N VAL A 250 11.41 15.54 16.33
CA VAL A 250 11.29 15.34 14.88
C VAL A 250 12.54 14.65 14.33
N ARG A 251 12.31 13.61 13.52
CA ARG A 251 13.34 12.87 12.79
C ARG A 251 12.90 12.67 11.35
N GLU A 252 13.73 13.12 10.41
CA GLU A 252 13.57 12.75 9.00
C GLU A 252 14.23 11.38 8.77
N VAL A 253 13.52 10.46 8.13
CA VAL A 253 14.02 9.12 7.79
C VAL A 253 13.77 8.82 6.32
N GLY A 254 14.60 7.95 5.74
CA GLY A 254 14.53 7.57 4.34
C GLY A 254 15.45 8.37 3.43
N TYR A 255 15.37 8.08 2.14
CA TYR A 255 16.34 8.52 1.13
C TYR A 255 15.66 9.20 -0.06
N GLY A 256 16.37 10.13 -0.69
CA GLY A 256 15.91 10.80 -1.92
C GLY A 256 14.50 11.38 -1.79
N ALA A 257 13.60 11.04 -2.71
CA ALA A 257 12.20 11.48 -2.69
C ALA A 257 11.31 10.68 -1.72
N ARG A 258 11.82 9.59 -1.13
CA ARG A 258 11.08 8.70 -0.23
C ARG A 258 11.50 8.95 1.22
N ARG A 259 11.26 10.18 1.66
CA ARG A 259 11.53 10.65 3.01
C ARG A 259 10.23 10.89 3.74
N MET A 260 10.24 10.66 5.05
CA MET A 260 9.14 11.03 5.93
C MET A 260 9.67 11.64 7.21
N ASN A 261 8.88 12.52 7.81
CA ASN A 261 9.14 13.06 9.13
C ASN A 261 8.34 12.25 10.15
N LEU A 262 9.01 11.78 11.19
CA LEU A 262 8.40 11.22 12.39
C LEU A 262 8.55 12.23 13.55
N PRO A 263 7.54 12.42 14.41
CA PRO A 263 6.20 11.84 14.31
C PRO A 263 5.46 12.31 13.05
N LEU A 264 4.56 11.47 12.54
CA LEU A 264 3.58 11.86 11.53
C LEU A 264 2.75 13.01 12.11
N ARG A 265 2.65 14.12 11.39
CA ARG A 265 1.98 15.35 11.86
C ARG A 265 0.45 15.24 11.72
N VAL A 266 -0.11 14.27 12.44
CA VAL A 266 -1.56 14.05 12.58
C VAL A 266 -1.97 14.54 13.96
N GLU A 267 -2.91 15.48 14.03
CA GLU A 267 -3.43 15.97 15.31
C GLU A 267 -4.29 14.89 15.94
N HIS A 268 -5.41 14.49 15.31
CA HIS A 268 -6.22 13.35 15.73
C HIS A 268 -6.47 12.38 14.57
N LEU A 269 -6.46 11.08 14.89
CA LEU A 269 -6.96 10.00 14.05
C LEU A 269 -8.29 9.54 14.64
N SER A 270 -9.37 9.69 13.86
CA SER A 270 -10.70 9.23 14.22
C SER A 270 -11.31 8.34 13.13
N PHE A 271 -12.28 7.52 13.54
CA PHE A 271 -13.04 6.66 12.64
C PHE A 271 -14.50 7.08 12.67
N ALA A 272 -15.15 7.12 11.52
CA ALA A 272 -16.53 7.57 11.39
C ALA A 272 -17.29 6.78 10.34
N ASP A 273 -18.62 6.73 10.47
CA ASP A 273 -19.50 6.08 9.51
C ASP A 273 -19.72 6.97 8.27
N SER A 274 -19.44 6.43 7.09
CA SER A 274 -19.59 7.14 5.82
C SER A 274 -21.02 7.60 5.50
N THR A 275 -22.05 7.04 6.14
CA THR A 275 -23.44 7.54 6.02
C THR A 275 -23.63 8.93 6.60
N ALA A 276 -22.80 9.34 7.56
CA ALA A 276 -22.86 10.63 8.22
C ALA A 276 -22.00 11.72 7.53
N LEU A 277 -21.00 11.32 6.73
CA LEU A 277 -20.00 12.23 6.16
C LEU A 277 -19.89 12.05 4.64
N PRO A 278 -20.37 13.01 3.83
CA PRO A 278 -20.31 12.90 2.36
C PRO A 278 -18.86 12.83 1.84
N GLN A 279 -17.89 13.40 2.54
CA GLN A 279 -16.48 13.31 2.16
C GLN A 279 -15.94 11.87 2.23
N LEU A 280 -16.37 11.06 3.21
CA LEU A 280 -16.01 9.64 3.25
C LEU A 280 -16.60 8.87 2.07
N GLN A 281 -17.85 9.16 1.67
CA GLN A 281 -18.43 8.54 0.46
C GLN A 281 -17.75 9.00 -0.82
N LEU A 282 -17.19 10.23 -0.84
CA LEU A 282 -16.37 10.69 -1.94
C LEU A 282 -15.02 9.95 -1.97
N ALA A 283 -14.42 9.66 -0.81
CA ALA A 283 -13.26 8.80 -0.71
C ALA A 283 -13.55 7.36 -1.18
N ASP A 284 -14.67 6.72 -0.78
CA ASP A 284 -15.12 5.41 -1.31
C ASP A 284 -15.17 5.43 -2.84
N LEU A 285 -15.78 6.48 -3.40
CA LEU A 285 -15.91 6.63 -4.84
C LEU A 285 -14.55 6.65 -5.52
N PHE A 286 -13.59 7.42 -4.99
CA PHE A 286 -12.24 7.52 -5.52
C PHE A 286 -11.41 6.24 -5.35
N ALA A 287 -11.49 5.58 -4.20
CA ALA A 287 -10.81 4.30 -3.96
C ALA A 287 -11.40 3.22 -4.89
N GLY A 288 -12.73 3.14 -4.98
CA GLY A 288 -13.46 2.20 -5.82
C GLY A 288 -13.16 2.36 -7.31
N VAL A 289 -13.24 3.58 -7.83
CA VAL A 289 -12.98 3.85 -9.25
C VAL A 289 -11.53 3.60 -9.62
N THR A 290 -10.59 3.94 -8.72
CA THR A 290 -9.16 3.64 -8.90
C THR A 290 -8.93 2.14 -9.06
N VAL A 291 -9.51 1.31 -8.19
CA VAL A 291 -9.40 -0.16 -8.30
C VAL A 291 -9.95 -0.66 -9.63
N ASP A 292 -11.16 -0.24 -10.03
CA ASP A 292 -11.78 -0.72 -11.29
C ASP A 292 -10.99 -0.30 -12.53
N CYS A 293 -10.57 0.97 -12.58
CA CYS A 293 -9.76 1.50 -13.66
C CYS A 293 -8.42 0.77 -13.77
N LEU A 294 -7.71 0.55 -12.66
CA LEU A 294 -6.44 -0.18 -12.70
C LEU A 294 -6.62 -1.60 -13.21
N LEU A 295 -7.64 -2.33 -12.75
CA LEU A 295 -7.94 -3.68 -13.26
C LEU A 295 -8.24 -3.67 -14.76
N ALA A 296 -9.03 -2.71 -15.24
CA ALA A 296 -9.38 -2.59 -16.66
C ALA A 296 -8.17 -2.20 -17.51
N TRP A 297 -7.38 -1.22 -17.08
CA TRP A 297 -6.24 -0.68 -17.83
C TRP A 297 -5.02 -1.60 -17.81
N SER A 298 -4.88 -2.44 -16.79
CA SER A 298 -3.85 -3.49 -16.73
C SER A 298 -4.25 -4.77 -17.45
N GLY A 299 -5.45 -4.84 -18.05
CA GLY A 299 -5.97 -6.03 -18.74
C GLY A 299 -6.39 -7.18 -17.83
N GLN A 300 -6.50 -6.95 -16.52
CA GLN A 300 -7.02 -7.93 -15.56
C GLN A 300 -8.56 -7.99 -15.54
N ARG A 301 -9.21 -7.02 -16.20
CA ARG A 301 -10.65 -6.96 -16.43
C ARG A 301 -10.94 -6.41 -17.83
N GLU A 302 -12.12 -6.72 -18.35
CA GLU A 302 -12.61 -6.12 -19.60
C GLU A 302 -12.64 -4.58 -19.48
N CYS A 303 -11.89 -3.91 -20.36
CA CYS A 303 -11.96 -2.47 -20.54
C CYS A 303 -13.18 -2.14 -21.42
N THR A 304 -13.98 -1.16 -21.00
CA THR A 304 -15.26 -0.79 -21.62
C THR A 304 -15.25 0.70 -21.96
N PRO A 305 -16.20 1.21 -22.76
CA PRO A 305 -16.26 2.65 -23.06
C PRO A 305 -16.33 3.55 -21.83
N PHE A 306 -16.86 3.04 -20.70
CA PHE A 306 -16.84 3.74 -19.42
C PHE A 306 -15.42 3.95 -18.90
N HIS A 307 -14.57 2.92 -18.95
CA HIS A 307 -13.17 3.01 -18.52
C HIS A 307 -12.34 3.91 -19.43
N ASP A 308 -12.61 3.93 -20.73
CA ASP A 308 -11.93 4.85 -21.65
C ASP A 308 -12.35 6.30 -21.40
N ALA A 309 -13.64 6.56 -21.15
CA ALA A 309 -14.11 7.89 -20.76
C ALA A 309 -13.49 8.37 -19.43
N LEU A 310 -13.20 7.46 -18.50
CA LEU A 310 -12.52 7.81 -17.24
C LEU A 310 -11.06 8.24 -17.42
N LYS A 311 -10.36 7.76 -18.46
CA LYS A 311 -9.00 8.23 -18.78
C LYS A 311 -8.98 9.71 -19.13
N GLU A 312 -10.02 10.19 -19.80
CA GLU A 312 -10.17 11.59 -20.21
C GLU A 312 -10.73 12.48 -19.08
N SER A 313 -11.24 11.88 -18.00
CA SER A 313 -11.74 12.60 -16.82
C SER A 313 -10.59 13.10 -15.93
N ARG A 314 -10.92 13.83 -14.84
CA ARG A 314 -9.92 14.25 -13.85
C ARG A 314 -9.18 13.07 -13.23
N LEU A 315 -9.81 11.90 -13.11
CA LEU A 315 -9.17 10.71 -12.56
C LEU A 315 -7.93 10.30 -13.35
N GLY A 316 -7.99 10.31 -14.69
CA GLY A 316 -6.85 9.94 -15.53
C GLY A 316 -5.70 10.96 -15.50
N GLN A 317 -5.94 12.15 -14.94
CA GLN A 317 -4.94 13.20 -14.77
C GLN A 317 -4.35 13.22 -13.35
N MET A 318 -4.94 12.48 -12.40
CA MET A 318 -4.47 12.44 -11.01
C MET A 318 -3.20 11.59 -10.90
N PRO A 319 -2.16 12.07 -10.20
CA PRO A 319 -1.00 11.26 -9.92
C PRO A 319 -1.39 10.09 -9.01
N MET A 320 -0.83 8.91 -9.29
CA MET A 320 -1.02 7.71 -8.47
C MET A 320 0.34 7.31 -7.89
N ASN A 321 0.56 7.60 -6.61
CA ASN A 321 1.85 7.38 -5.94
C ASN A 321 1.91 6.03 -5.21
N GLY A 322 1.38 4.98 -5.83
CA GLY A 322 1.15 3.68 -5.21
C GLY A 322 2.28 2.65 -5.30
N ILE A 323 2.03 1.46 -4.74
CA ILE A 323 2.89 0.28 -4.89
C ILE A 323 2.40 -0.50 -6.12
N LEU A 324 2.82 -0.01 -7.29
CA LEU A 324 2.50 -0.61 -8.58
C LEU A 324 3.76 -1.15 -9.26
N PRO A 325 3.69 -2.30 -9.94
CA PRO A 325 4.83 -2.84 -10.66
C PRO A 325 5.16 -1.93 -11.84
N SER A 326 6.46 -1.70 -12.06
CA SER A 326 6.98 -0.97 -13.22
C SER A 326 8.18 -1.71 -13.79
N PRO A 327 8.28 -1.88 -15.12
CA PRO A 327 9.44 -2.51 -15.75
C PRO A 327 10.68 -1.59 -15.70
N ASN A 328 10.51 -0.32 -15.35
CA ASN A 328 11.61 0.63 -15.29
C ASN A 328 12.42 0.40 -14.01
N ILE A 329 13.71 0.10 -14.19
CA ILE A 329 14.69 -0.03 -13.10
C ILE A 329 15.59 1.20 -13.19
N GLU A 330 15.46 2.07 -12.19
CA GLU A 330 16.22 3.31 -12.09
C GLU A 330 16.77 3.41 -10.68
N ALA A 331 18.06 3.72 -10.57
CA ALA A 331 18.71 3.94 -9.28
C ALA A 331 18.60 5.41 -8.91
N SER A 332 18.10 5.69 -7.70
CA SER A 332 18.14 7.04 -7.14
C SER A 332 19.57 7.44 -6.76
N ALA A 333 19.74 8.74 -6.46
CA ALA A 333 20.99 9.24 -5.91
C ALA A 333 21.38 8.48 -4.62
N PRO A 334 22.68 8.33 -4.32
CA PRO A 334 23.09 7.76 -3.04
C PRO A 334 22.53 8.58 -1.86
N PRO A 335 22.36 7.96 -0.68
CA PRO A 335 22.03 8.68 0.55
C PRO A 335 22.98 9.86 0.78
N ALA A 336 22.41 10.99 1.18
CA ALA A 336 23.19 12.17 1.55
C ALA A 336 23.81 12.01 2.95
N LEU A 337 24.80 12.83 3.27
CA LEU A 337 25.36 12.87 4.62
C LEU A 337 24.27 13.27 5.62
N GLY A 338 24.02 12.42 6.61
CA GLY A 338 22.99 12.63 7.64
C GLY A 338 21.64 11.99 7.31
N ASP A 339 21.46 11.41 6.12
CA ASP A 339 20.30 10.57 5.84
C ASP A 339 20.30 9.34 6.75
N ILE A 340 19.11 8.94 7.20
CA ILE A 340 18.91 7.82 8.12
C ILE A 340 18.16 6.71 7.38
N ASN A 341 18.65 5.48 7.50
CA ASN A 341 17.96 4.30 6.98
C ASN A 341 16.48 4.30 7.44
N PRO A 342 15.51 4.10 6.52
CA PRO A 342 14.10 4.25 6.85
C PRO A 342 13.62 3.30 7.94
N VAL A 343 14.11 2.04 7.95
CA VAL A 343 13.73 1.04 8.93
C VAL A 343 14.40 1.29 10.27
N ASP A 344 15.72 1.53 10.29
CA ASP A 344 16.43 1.81 11.54
C ASP A 344 15.93 3.09 12.20
N GLY A 345 15.72 4.14 11.40
CA GLY A 345 15.23 5.44 11.86
C GLY A 345 13.83 5.33 12.46
N ALA A 346 12.92 4.61 11.80
CA ALA A 346 11.57 4.36 12.29
C ALA A 346 11.55 3.44 13.52
N ALA A 347 12.36 2.38 13.53
CA ALA A 347 12.47 1.46 14.67
C ALA A 347 12.99 2.20 15.91
N ALA A 348 14.06 2.98 15.78
CA ALA A 348 14.59 3.80 16.86
C ALA A 348 13.55 4.83 17.35
N PHE A 349 12.81 5.47 16.44
CA PHE A 349 11.75 6.42 16.80
C PHE A 349 10.64 5.73 17.62
N LEU A 350 10.18 4.57 17.18
CA LEU A 350 9.18 3.78 17.90
C LEU A 350 9.68 3.36 19.28
N LEU A 351 10.97 3.01 19.41
CA LEU A 351 11.56 2.66 20.70
C LEU A 351 11.60 3.87 21.66
N ASP A 352 11.94 5.04 21.16
CA ASP A 352 11.93 6.32 21.89
C ASP A 352 10.50 6.67 22.35
N ALA A 353 9.51 6.45 21.48
CA ALA A 353 8.08 6.59 21.76
C ALA A 353 7.49 5.52 22.71
N GLY A 354 8.34 4.67 23.32
CA GLY A 354 7.91 3.62 24.24
C GLY A 354 7.16 2.45 23.57
N TRP A 355 7.10 2.39 22.24
CA TRP A 355 6.52 1.26 21.54
C TRP A 355 7.44 0.05 21.65
N ARG A 356 6.85 -1.10 21.94
CA ARG A 356 7.55 -2.39 22.03
C ARG A 356 6.69 -3.46 21.38
N PRO A 357 7.26 -4.39 20.59
CA PRO A 357 6.53 -5.52 20.06
C PRO A 357 5.85 -6.29 21.20
N LEU A 358 4.61 -6.74 20.99
CA LEU A 358 3.98 -7.66 21.93
C LEU A 358 4.72 -8.99 21.83
N ALA A 359 5.07 -9.58 22.98
CA ALA A 359 5.60 -10.94 23.02
C ALA A 359 4.58 -11.91 22.41
N ARG A 360 5.06 -12.88 21.64
CA ARG A 360 4.25 -13.91 20.99
C ARG A 360 3.63 -14.88 21.98
#